data_AF-A0A3L7RWB7-F1
#
_entry.id   AF-A0A3L7RWB7-F1
#
_cell.length_a   1.000
_cell.length_b   1.000
_cell.length_c   1.000
_cell.angle_alpha   90.00
_cell.angle_beta   90.00
_cell.angle_gamma   90.00
#
_symmetry.space_group_name_H-M   'P 1'
#
loop_
_entity.id
_entity.type
_entity.pdbx_description
1 polymer ?
#
loop_
_entity_poly.entity_id
_entity_poly.type
_entity_poly.pdbx_seq_one_letter_code
_entity_poly.pdbx_strand_id
1 'polypeptide(L)' 'MLLHQIELVPGESIRVGQLIVTLIAVNGNVAELHVEDPDNGNSWIDPIVFSGCESEEPALV' A
#
# COMPACT_ATOMS: atom_id res chain seq x y z
N MET A 1 4.50 7.35 19.35
CA MET A 1 3.85 7.10 18.04
C MET A 1 2.50 7.78 18.08
N LEU A 2 2.17 8.60 17.07
CA LEU A 2 0.88 9.30 16.96
C LEU A 2 0.07 8.65 15.84
N LEU A 3 -1.05 8.02 16.18
CA LEU A 3 -1.92 7.40 15.19
C LEU A 3 -2.80 8.48 14.57
N HIS A 4 -2.81 8.56 13.24
CA HIS A 4 -3.68 9.47 12.51
C HIS A 4 -4.73 8.62 11.79
N GLN A 5 -6.00 8.83 12.14
CA GLN A 5 -7.11 8.22 11.42
C GLN A 5 -7.58 9.20 10.35
N ILE A 6 -7.73 8.68 9.13
CA ILE A 6 -8.23 9.43 7.98
C ILE A 6 -9.38 8.61 7.41
N GLU A 7 -10.53 9.26 7.20
CA GLU A 7 -11.66 8.67 6.50
C GLU A 7 -11.51 8.95 5.01
N LEU A 8 -11.71 7.92 4.19
CA LEU A 8 -11.63 8.01 2.74
C LEU A 8 -12.87 7.36 2.13
N VAL A 9 -13.37 7.96 1.06
CA VAL A 9 -14.35 7.32 0.18
C VAL A 9 -13.68 6.84 -1.12
N PRO A 10 -14.22 5.81 -1.78
CA PRO A 10 -13.71 5.38 -3.09
C PRO A 10 -13.62 6.53 -4.09
N GLY A 11 -12.46 6.67 -4.73
CA GLY A 11 -12.07 7.78 -5.62
C GLY A 11 -11.22 8.85 -4.94
N GLU A 12 -11.15 8.89 -3.60
CA GLU A 12 -10.30 9.84 -2.89
C GLU A 12 -8.85 9.36 -2.79
N SER A 13 -7.94 10.34 -2.81
CA SER A 13 -6.49 10.12 -2.70
C SER A 13 -5.92 10.87 -1.51
N ILE A 14 -4.96 10.24 -0.83
CA ILE A 14 -4.13 10.87 0.19
C ILE A 14 -2.67 10.78 -0.19
N ARG A 15 -1.89 11.72 0.33
CA ARG A 15 -0.43 11.69 0.21
C ARG A 15 0.16 11.13 1.50
N VAL A 16 0.92 10.04 1.38
CA VAL A 16 1.64 9.41 2.49
C VAL A 16 3.13 9.43 2.14
N GLY A 17 3.85 10.43 2.69
CA GLY A 17 5.23 10.69 2.27
C GLY A 17 5.30 11.12 0.80
N GLN A 18 6.06 10.37 -0.01
CA GLN A 18 6.14 10.58 -1.46
C GLN A 18 5.03 9.89 -2.25
N LEU A 19 4.30 8.97 -1.63
CA LEU A 19 3.30 8.15 -2.29
C LEU A 19 1.95 8.84 -2.35
N ILE A 20 1.25 8.64 -3.47
CA ILE A 20 -0.16 8.97 -3.62
C ILE A 20 -0.93 7.65 -3.49
N VAL A 21 -1.80 7.55 -2.49
CA VAL A 21 -2.64 6.38 -2.24
C VAL A 21 -4.08 6.75 -2.53
N THR A 22 -4.70 6.09 -3.49
CA THR A 22 -6.10 6.26 -3.87
C THR A 22 -6.91 5.06 -3.44
N LEU A 23 -8.02 5.28 -2.73
CA LEU A 23 -8.97 4.23 -2.42
C LEU A 23 -9.81 3.93 -3.67
N ILE A 24 -9.72 2.73 -4.23
CA ILE A 24 -10.44 2.36 -5.46
C ILE A 24 -11.80 1.76 -5.13
N ALA A 25 -11.83 0.84 -4.17
CA ALA A 25 -13.06 0.17 -3.76
C ALA A 25 -12.96 -0.32 -2.31
N VAL A 26 -14.12 -0.52 -1.68
CA VAL A 26 -14.24 -1.23 -0.41
C VAL A 26 -15.29 -2.32 -0.61
N ASN A 27 -14.90 -3.57 -0.44
CA ASN A 27 -15.78 -4.72 -0.49
C ASN A 27 -15.77 -5.42 0.86
N GLY A 28 -16.74 -5.05 1.72
CA GLY A 28 -16.83 -5.56 3.09
C GLY A 28 -15.61 -5.14 3.91
N ASN A 29 -14.74 -6.11 4.21
CA ASN A 29 -13.51 -5.92 5.00
C ASN A 29 -12.24 -5.76 4.14
N VAL A 30 -12.36 -5.78 2.82
CA VAL A 30 -11.23 -5.61 1.89
C VAL A 30 -11.30 -4.22 1.28
N ALA A 31 -10.22 -3.45 1.40
CA ALA A 31 -10.02 -2.19 0.69
C ALA A 31 -9.06 -2.42 -0.47
N GLU A 32 -9.46 -2.00 -1.66
CA GLU A 32 -8.60 -1.99 -2.84
C GLU A 32 -7.98 -0.60 -2.98
N LEU A 33 -6.65 -0.54 -3.00
CA LEU A 33 -5.88 0.69 -3.03
C LEU A 33 -5.05 0.72 -4.32
N HIS A 34 -5.07 1.85 -5.02
CA HIS A 34 -4.08 2.15 -6.06
C HIS A 34 -3.03 3.06 -5.43
N VAL A 35 -1.76 2.66 -5.51
CA VAL A 35 -0.65 3.45 -5.00
C VAL A 35 0.26 3.86 -6.15
N GLU A 36 0.56 5.15 -6.23
CA GLU A 36 1.43 5.76 -7.24
C GLU A 36 2.65 6.40 -6.55
N ASP A 37 3.84 6.20 -7.13
CA ASP A 37 5.07 6.92 -6.78
C ASP A 37 5.49 7.79 -7.98
N PRO A 38 5.13 9.08 -8.00
CA PRO A 38 5.37 9.95 -9.15
C PRO A 38 6.85 10.29 -9.36
N ASP A 39 7.68 10.12 -8.32
CA ASP A 39 9.10 10.51 -8.36
C ASP A 39 10.01 9.35 -8.76
N ASN A 40 9.47 8.12 -8.89
CA ASN A 40 10.24 6.91 -9.14
C ASN A 40 10.02 6.40 -10.57
N GLY A 41 10.95 6.75 -11.46
CA GLY A 41 10.85 6.52 -12.91
C GLY A 41 10.96 5.06 -13.41
N ASN A 42 10.65 4.05 -12.58
CA ASN A 42 10.30 2.65 -12.96
C ASN A 42 10.58 1.61 -11.85
N SER A 43 11.14 1.99 -10.69
CA SER A 43 11.48 1.03 -9.63
C SER A 43 10.36 0.88 -8.60
N TRP A 44 9.14 0.52 -9.05
CA TRP A 44 8.08 0.19 -8.10
C TRP A 44 8.46 -1.05 -7.30
N ILE A 45 8.75 -0.87 -6.02
CA ILE A 45 8.93 -1.98 -5.06
C ILE A 45 7.60 -2.08 -4.33
N ASP A 46 6.97 -3.26 -4.38
CA ASP A 46 5.74 -3.51 -3.66
C ASP A 46 5.95 -3.18 -2.16
N PRO A 47 5.21 -2.20 -1.60
CA PRO A 47 5.40 -1.75 -0.22
C PRO A 47 5.10 -2.85 0.81
N ILE A 48 4.35 -3.90 0.43
CA ILE A 48 4.10 -5.06 1.29
C ILE A 48 5.37 -5.92 1.43
N VAL A 49 6.23 -5.94 0.41
CA VAL A 49 7.50 -6.69 0.45
C VAL A 49 8.48 -6.09 1.46
N PHE A 50 8.34 -4.81 1.80
CA PHE A 50 9.15 -4.17 2.85
C PHE A 50 8.60 -4.36 4.27
N SER A 51 7.35 -4.82 4.42
CA SER A 51 6.71 -5.06 5.71
C SER A 51 6.84 -6.53 6.13
N GLY A 52 8.08 -7.05 6.19
CA GLY A 52 8.40 -8.20 7.04
C GLY A 52 7.77 -9.55 6.69
N CYS A 53 7.54 -9.88 5.41
CA CYS A 53 7.52 -11.30 5.05
C CYS A 53 8.97 -11.79 5.00
N GLU A 54 9.44 -12.33 6.12
CA GLU A 54 10.39 -13.44 6.07
C GLU A 54 9.73 -14.48 5.16
N SER A 55 10.06 -14.43 3.86
CA SER A 55 9.72 -15.49 2.93
C SER A 55 10.54 -16.68 3.39
N GLU A 56 10.00 -17.45 4.33
CA GLU A 56 10.51 -18.77 4.67
C GLU A 56 10.55 -19.55 3.36
N GLU A 57 11.76 -19.70 2.82
CA GLU A 57 12.04 -20.55 1.67
C GLU A 57 11.42 -21.93 1.95
N PRO A 58 10.65 -22.54 1.04
CA PRO A 58 10.20 -23.89 1.27
C PRO A 58 11.44 -24.79 1.35
N ALA A 59 11.71 -25.33 2.53
CA ALA A 59 12.72 -26.36 2.72
C ALA A 59 12.38 -27.52 1.78
N LEU A 60 13.14 -27.67 0.69
CA LEU A 60 13.06 -28.82 -0.18
C LEU A 60 13.55 -30.04 0.62
N VAL A 61 12.62 -30.93 0.96
CA VAL A 61 12.86 -32.26 1.51
C VAL A 61 13.26 -33.22 0.40
#